data_AF-X0REZ6-F1
#
_entry.id   AF-X0REZ6-F1
#
_cell.length_a   1.000
_cell.length_b   1.000
_cell.length_c   1.000
_cell.angle_alpha   90.00
_cell.angle_beta   90.00
_cell.angle_gamma   90.00
#
_symmetry.space_group_name_H-M   'P 1'
#
loop_
_entity.id
_entity.type
_entity.pdbx_description
1 polymer ?
#
loop_
_entity_poly.entity_id
_entity_poly.type
_entity_poly.pdbx_seq_one_letter_code
_entity_poly.pdbx_strand_id
1 'polypeptide(L)'
;PRCVSTVDSGNFAASLVAVKEGCLEIAEESIFRAARWDGLVDMLGLLDADLERLENRERRENLGRALHEMEAHCLEARGESGRWLTTLRDLMEGEGQSFERQLAEALEEAEGHIELFVLRDVRIWLDRVHHQIREMDREIDRYAPWLRLWPTAPESVAALARELEEILPLSMRLSESSDRIEKARIRLASGDVDGEAAEWCDALLAALDEGERGHESLRRELVGRAEEAEENALGMDFEWLYDRQLRLFYIGYNLSADQMDSHHYDLLASEARIASFIAIAQGDVPLEHWFHLGRSITDVAGRTCLVSWAGSMFEYLMPSLLFRSEPGTLLSQSESAAIDAQKRFGAEQKVPWGVSESGF
;
A
#
# COMPACT_ATOMS: atom_id res chain seq x y z
N PRO A 1 14.80 -26.86 11.17
CA PRO A 1 14.03 -27.47 12.30
C PRO A 1 12.61 -26.90 12.29
N ARG A 2 11.59 -27.68 12.64
CA ARG A 2 10.22 -27.14 12.79
C ARG A 2 10.11 -26.54 14.19
N CYS A 3 9.73 -25.27 14.30
CA CYS A 3 9.47 -24.59 15.56
C CYS A 3 8.19 -23.75 15.47
N VAL A 4 7.60 -23.45 16.63
CA VAL A 4 6.63 -22.36 16.79
C VAL A 4 7.34 -21.24 17.51
N SER A 5 7.30 -20.03 16.98
CA SER A 5 7.97 -18.85 17.52
C SER A 5 6.94 -17.89 18.08
N THR A 6 7.15 -17.40 19.30
CA THR A 6 6.25 -16.41 19.93
C THR A 6 6.21 -15.12 19.11
N VAL A 7 7.39 -14.65 18.70
CA VAL A 7 7.56 -13.43 17.91
C VAL A 7 6.90 -13.56 16.55
N ASP A 8 7.16 -14.64 15.82
CA ASP A 8 6.63 -14.79 14.47
C ASP A 8 5.10 -14.95 14.51
N SER A 9 4.58 -15.69 15.50
CA SER A 9 3.13 -15.87 15.68
C SER A 9 2.46 -14.55 16.04
N GLY A 10 3.01 -13.77 16.98
CA GLY A 10 2.45 -12.48 17.37
C GLY A 10 2.49 -11.44 16.26
N ASN A 11 3.61 -11.35 15.53
CA ASN A 11 3.72 -10.45 14.37
C ASN A 11 2.78 -10.86 13.24
N PHE A 12 2.62 -12.16 13.00
CA PHE A 12 1.66 -12.66 12.03
C PHE A 12 0.22 -12.37 12.44
N ALA A 13 -0.16 -12.58 13.70
CA ALA A 13 -1.48 -12.25 14.24
C ALA A 13 -1.80 -10.76 14.07
N ALA A 14 -0.88 -9.87 14.46
CA ALA A 14 -1.06 -8.42 14.27
C ALA A 14 -1.15 -8.03 12.79
N SER A 15 -0.36 -8.68 11.92
CA SER A 15 -0.44 -8.46 10.48
C SER A 15 -1.80 -8.87 9.91
N LEU A 16 -2.37 -9.99 10.38
CA LEU A 16 -3.71 -10.43 10.00
C LEU A 16 -4.79 -9.45 10.48
N VAL A 17 -4.66 -8.90 11.69
CA VAL A 17 -5.57 -7.84 12.16
C VAL A 17 -5.47 -6.59 11.28
N ALA A 18 -4.25 -6.18 10.88
CA ALA A 18 -4.08 -5.06 9.96
C ALA A 18 -4.66 -5.34 8.57
N VAL A 19 -4.52 -6.56 8.05
CA VAL A 19 -5.14 -6.99 6.78
C VAL A 19 -6.66 -6.95 6.89
N LYS A 20 -7.23 -7.45 7.99
CA LYS A 20 -8.68 -7.39 8.25
C LYS A 20 -9.18 -5.96 8.17
N GLU A 21 -8.63 -5.06 8.97
CA GLU A 21 -9.08 -3.67 9.02
C GLU A 21 -8.85 -2.96 7.68
N GLY A 22 -7.74 -3.23 6.99
CA GLY A 22 -7.49 -2.70 5.64
C GLY A 22 -8.49 -3.21 4.59
N CYS A 23 -8.89 -4.49 4.63
CA CYS A 23 -9.92 -5.02 3.75
C CYS A 23 -11.29 -4.38 4.01
N LEU A 24 -11.66 -4.18 5.27
CA LEU A 24 -12.93 -3.52 5.65
C LEU A 24 -12.94 -2.04 5.27
N GLU A 25 -11.82 -1.34 5.44
CA GLU A 25 -11.66 0.05 5.01
C GLU A 25 -11.86 0.16 3.50
N ILE A 26 -11.15 -0.66 2.70
CA ILE A 26 -11.30 -0.67 1.24
C ILE A 26 -12.73 -1.00 0.82
N ALA A 27 -13.43 -1.86 1.57
CA ALA A 27 -14.82 -2.23 1.26
C ALA A 27 -15.82 -1.06 1.43
N GLU A 28 -15.45 -0.02 2.18
CA GLU A 28 -16.25 1.18 2.44
C GLU A 28 -15.73 2.44 1.71
N GLU A 29 -14.54 2.37 1.10
CA GLU A 29 -13.95 3.45 0.33
C GLU A 29 -14.48 3.52 -1.13
N SER A 30 -14.07 4.57 -1.84
CA SER A 30 -14.21 4.62 -3.30
C SER A 30 -13.32 3.58 -3.96
N ILE A 31 -13.85 2.86 -4.94
CA ILE A 31 -13.10 1.87 -5.74
C ILE A 31 -11.87 2.55 -6.38
N PHE A 32 -12.10 3.76 -6.89
CA PHE A 32 -11.12 4.57 -7.57
C PHE A 32 -10.49 5.56 -6.58
N ARG A 33 -9.35 5.19 -6.00
CA ARG A 33 -8.69 5.97 -4.94
C ARG A 33 -7.70 6.99 -5.51
N ALA A 34 -7.81 8.24 -5.08
CA ALA A 34 -6.91 9.32 -5.54
C ALA A 34 -5.43 9.02 -5.27
N ALA A 35 -5.13 8.24 -4.20
CA ALA A 35 -3.78 7.79 -3.87
C ALA A 35 -3.09 6.94 -4.96
N ARG A 36 -3.84 6.43 -5.96
CA ARG A 36 -3.26 5.72 -7.12
C ARG A 36 -2.46 6.67 -8.01
N TRP A 37 -2.85 7.94 -8.07
CA TRP A 37 -2.10 8.99 -8.73
C TRP A 37 -0.86 9.40 -7.95
N ASP A 38 -0.94 9.43 -6.61
CA ASP A 38 0.24 9.65 -5.75
C ASP A 38 1.32 8.60 -6.02
N GLY A 39 0.94 7.32 -6.08
CA GLY A 39 1.88 6.25 -6.42
C GLY A 39 2.47 6.37 -7.82
N LEU A 40 1.71 6.89 -8.80
CA LEU A 40 2.22 7.15 -10.14
C LEU A 40 3.23 8.30 -10.16
N VAL A 41 2.95 9.39 -9.44
CA VAL A 41 3.87 10.51 -9.25
C VAL A 41 5.16 10.04 -8.56
N ASP A 42 5.08 9.22 -7.51
CA ASP A 42 6.26 8.65 -6.85
C ASP A 42 7.11 7.82 -7.83
N MET A 43 6.49 7.03 -8.71
CA MET A 43 7.19 6.24 -9.72
C MET A 43 7.84 7.10 -10.81
N LEU A 44 7.18 8.18 -11.23
CA LEU A 44 7.75 9.16 -12.17
C LEU A 44 8.95 9.87 -11.55
N GLY A 45 8.87 10.26 -10.28
CA GLY A 45 9.98 10.89 -9.56
C GLY A 45 11.18 9.95 -9.37
N LEU A 46 10.94 8.64 -9.15
CA LEU A 46 12.02 7.65 -9.10
C LEU A 46 12.68 7.43 -10.47
N LEU A 47 11.88 7.44 -11.55
CA LEU A 47 12.38 7.41 -12.91
C LEU A 47 13.24 8.65 -13.21
N ASP A 48 12.78 9.84 -12.83
CA ASP A 48 13.53 11.10 -13.00
C ASP A 48 14.87 11.05 -12.25
N ALA A 49 14.86 10.62 -10.99
CA ALA A 49 16.07 10.47 -10.17
C ALA A 49 17.12 9.52 -10.77
N ASP A 50 16.69 8.47 -11.49
CA ASP A 50 17.61 7.58 -12.19
C ASP A 50 18.07 8.18 -13.54
N LEU A 51 17.22 8.94 -14.23
CA LEU A 51 17.60 9.69 -15.44
C LEU A 51 18.57 10.83 -15.15
N GLU A 52 18.55 11.40 -13.94
CA GLU A 52 19.54 12.41 -13.51
C GLU A 52 20.98 11.91 -13.61
N ARG A 53 21.19 10.59 -13.62
CA ARG A 53 22.50 9.94 -13.74
C ARG A 53 23.05 9.88 -15.17
N LEU A 54 22.27 10.28 -16.17
CA LEU A 54 22.76 10.37 -17.56
C LEU A 54 23.78 11.51 -17.70
N GLU A 55 24.83 11.31 -18.48
CA GLU A 55 25.91 12.30 -18.59
C GLU A 55 25.46 13.58 -19.33
N ASN A 56 24.66 13.43 -20.39
CA ASN A 56 24.25 14.55 -21.24
C ASN A 56 23.17 15.42 -20.56
N ARG A 57 23.56 16.64 -20.19
CA ARG A 57 22.70 17.60 -19.50
C ARG A 57 21.46 18.01 -20.29
N GLU A 58 21.59 18.30 -21.59
CA GLU A 58 20.45 18.75 -22.41
C GLU A 58 19.38 17.67 -22.50
N ARG A 59 19.79 16.41 -22.66
CA ARG A 59 18.88 15.26 -22.69
C ARG A 59 18.16 15.08 -21.37
N ARG A 60 18.89 15.15 -20.26
CA ARG A 60 18.29 15.10 -18.92
C ARG A 60 17.27 16.19 -18.70
N GLU A 61 17.58 17.43 -19.08
CA GLU A 61 16.66 18.56 -18.93
C GLU A 61 15.39 18.39 -19.79
N ASN A 62 15.49 17.79 -20.97
CA ASN A 62 14.32 17.52 -21.82
C ASN A 62 13.47 16.36 -21.28
N LEU A 63 14.08 15.23 -20.91
CA LEU A 63 13.36 14.09 -20.31
C LEU A 63 12.71 14.47 -18.98
N GLY A 64 13.44 15.17 -18.12
CA GLY A 64 12.91 15.65 -16.85
C GLY A 64 11.75 16.63 -17.04
N ARG A 65 11.77 17.49 -18.08
CA ARG A 65 10.62 18.37 -18.39
C ARG A 65 9.38 17.54 -18.75
N ALA A 66 9.53 16.52 -19.59
CA ALA A 66 8.43 15.64 -19.97
C ALA A 66 7.86 14.88 -18.74
N LEU A 67 8.72 14.39 -17.84
CA LEU A 67 8.26 13.75 -16.60
C LEU A 67 7.51 14.72 -15.68
N HIS A 68 8.02 15.94 -15.49
CA HIS A 68 7.33 16.95 -14.68
C HIS A 68 5.97 17.35 -15.27
N GLU A 69 5.82 17.38 -16.60
CA GLU A 69 4.54 17.60 -17.27
C GLU A 69 3.55 16.45 -16.98
N MET A 70 4.01 15.20 -17.11
CA MET A 70 3.21 14.02 -16.76
C MET A 70 2.81 14.00 -15.28
N GLU A 71 3.72 14.35 -14.37
CA GLU A 71 3.45 14.47 -12.94
C GLU A 71 2.39 15.53 -12.64
N ALA A 72 2.49 16.69 -13.28
CA ALA A 72 1.50 17.76 -13.12
C ALA A 72 0.11 17.29 -13.57
N HIS A 73 0.00 16.59 -14.69
CA HIS A 73 -1.26 16.01 -15.15
C HIS A 73 -1.81 14.95 -14.19
N CYS A 74 -0.94 14.11 -13.60
CA CYS A 74 -1.33 13.15 -12.57
C CYS A 74 -1.88 13.84 -11.32
N LEU A 75 -1.25 14.94 -10.88
CA LEU A 75 -1.71 15.73 -9.72
C LEU A 75 -3.02 16.47 -9.98
N GLU A 76 -3.25 16.94 -11.21
CA GLU A 76 -4.53 17.51 -11.61
C GLU A 76 -5.63 16.45 -11.60
N ALA A 77 -5.39 15.28 -12.20
CA ALA A 77 -6.31 14.16 -12.18
C ALA A 77 -6.62 13.69 -10.76
N ARG A 78 -5.61 13.63 -9.88
CA ARG A 78 -5.77 13.33 -8.46
C ARG A 78 -6.82 14.22 -7.77
N GLY A 79 -6.88 15.51 -8.14
CA GLY A 79 -7.82 16.47 -7.58
C GLY A 79 -9.20 16.48 -8.24
N GLU A 80 -9.33 16.00 -9.47
CA GLU A 80 -10.55 16.10 -10.28
C GLU A 80 -10.89 14.75 -10.93
N SER A 81 -11.80 13.99 -10.30
CA SER A 81 -12.16 12.63 -10.74
C SER A 81 -12.67 12.56 -12.19
N GLY A 82 -13.30 13.61 -12.69
CA GLY A 82 -13.78 13.68 -14.08
C GLY A 82 -12.67 13.61 -15.13
N ARG A 83 -11.42 13.95 -14.77
CA ARG A 83 -10.27 13.91 -15.70
C ARG A 83 -9.58 12.55 -15.79
N TRP A 84 -9.91 11.59 -14.92
CA TRP A 84 -9.13 10.36 -14.79
C TRP A 84 -9.05 9.58 -16.10
N LEU A 85 -10.19 9.40 -16.79
CA LEU A 85 -10.25 8.67 -18.05
C LEU A 85 -9.41 9.35 -19.14
N THR A 86 -9.51 10.67 -19.25
CA THR A 86 -8.76 11.44 -20.25
C THR A 86 -7.27 11.40 -19.95
N THR A 87 -6.87 11.61 -18.69
CA THR A 87 -5.46 11.58 -18.28
C THR A 87 -4.84 10.20 -18.47
N LEU A 88 -5.53 9.11 -18.13
CA LEU A 88 -5.02 7.75 -18.37
C LEU A 88 -4.78 7.48 -19.85
N ARG A 89 -5.72 7.86 -20.72
CA ARG A 89 -5.57 7.71 -22.16
C ARG A 89 -4.40 8.55 -22.67
N ASP A 90 -4.30 9.81 -22.24
CA ASP A 90 -3.25 10.72 -22.69
C ASP A 90 -1.86 10.23 -22.23
N LEU A 91 -1.75 9.67 -21.02
CA LEU A 91 -0.52 8.99 -20.54
C LEU A 91 -0.18 7.72 -21.33
N MET A 92 -1.17 6.95 -21.81
CA MET A 92 -0.94 5.73 -22.59
C MET A 92 -0.58 5.97 -24.05
N GLU A 93 -1.21 6.96 -24.68
CA GLU A 93 -1.15 7.15 -26.14
C GLU A 93 -0.40 8.43 -26.54
N GLY A 94 -0.56 9.51 -25.77
CA GLY A 94 0.02 10.81 -26.06
C GLY A 94 1.39 10.99 -25.41
N GLU A 95 1.37 11.37 -24.14
CA GLU A 95 2.54 11.73 -23.34
C GLU A 95 3.50 10.56 -23.17
N GLY A 96 2.99 9.36 -22.83
CA GLY A 96 3.85 8.18 -22.63
C GLY A 96 4.59 7.78 -23.90
N GLN A 97 3.91 7.76 -25.06
CA GLN A 97 4.57 7.43 -26.33
C GLN A 97 5.57 8.52 -26.75
N SER A 98 5.26 9.79 -26.47
CA SER A 98 6.20 10.88 -26.72
C SER A 98 7.44 10.75 -25.84
N PHE A 99 7.25 10.48 -24.55
CA PHE A 99 8.32 10.28 -23.59
C PHE A 99 9.21 9.08 -23.96
N GLU A 100 8.62 7.92 -24.26
CA GLU A 100 9.36 6.74 -24.70
C GLU A 100 10.23 7.01 -25.94
N ARG A 101 9.70 7.78 -26.90
CA ARG A 101 10.46 8.19 -28.08
C ARG A 101 11.64 9.08 -27.73
N GLN A 102 11.43 10.10 -26.90
CA GLN A 102 12.49 10.98 -26.42
C GLN A 102 13.56 10.20 -25.64
N LEU A 103 13.14 9.23 -24.84
CA LEU A 103 14.05 8.36 -24.10
C LEU A 103 14.88 7.49 -25.06
N ALA A 104 14.24 6.86 -26.04
CA ALA A 104 14.96 6.06 -27.04
C ALA A 104 15.99 6.90 -27.82
N GLU A 105 15.60 8.08 -28.30
CA GLU A 105 16.51 9.03 -28.97
C GLU A 105 17.67 9.44 -28.05
N ALA A 106 17.39 9.73 -26.78
CA ALA A 106 18.42 10.11 -25.81
C ALA A 106 19.45 9.00 -25.55
N LEU A 107 19.00 7.73 -25.59
CA LEU A 107 19.84 6.54 -25.41
C LEU A 107 20.62 6.15 -26.67
N GLU A 108 20.04 6.28 -27.87
CA GLU A 108 20.70 5.96 -29.14
C GLU A 108 21.84 6.92 -29.46
N GLU A 109 21.64 8.21 -29.22
CA GLU A 109 22.62 9.24 -29.51
C GLU A 109 23.70 9.38 -28.41
N ALA A 110 23.72 8.51 -27.40
CA ALA A 110 24.71 8.56 -26.33
C ALA A 110 26.09 8.17 -26.88
N GLU A 111 26.91 9.16 -27.22
CA GLU A 111 28.32 8.96 -27.61
C GLU A 111 29.20 8.47 -26.42
N GLY A 112 28.63 8.32 -25.23
CA GLY A 112 29.30 7.89 -23.99
C GLY A 112 28.88 6.51 -23.48
N HIS A 113 29.61 6.00 -22.50
CA HIS A 113 29.26 4.73 -21.85
C HIS A 113 28.13 4.96 -20.84
N ILE A 114 26.91 4.51 -21.15
CA ILE A 114 25.87 4.44 -20.14
C ILE A 114 26.10 3.18 -19.30
N GLU A 115 26.29 3.37 -18.00
CA GLU A 115 26.41 2.28 -17.05
C GLU A 115 25.19 1.35 -17.11
N LEU A 116 25.42 0.03 -17.21
CA LEU A 116 24.35 -0.96 -17.38
C LEU A 116 23.31 -0.94 -16.25
N PHE A 117 23.71 -0.57 -15.03
CA PHE A 117 22.79 -0.48 -13.90
C PHE A 117 21.80 0.68 -14.08
N VAL A 118 22.21 1.81 -14.67
CA VAL A 118 21.32 2.95 -14.94
C VAL A 118 20.26 2.55 -15.95
N LEU A 119 20.65 1.91 -17.05
CA LEU A 119 19.70 1.40 -18.06
C LEU A 119 18.71 0.40 -17.47
N ARG A 120 19.18 -0.49 -16.59
CA ARG A 120 18.34 -1.45 -15.91
C ARG A 120 17.32 -0.76 -15.00
N ASP A 121 17.76 0.19 -14.19
CA ASP A 121 16.91 0.85 -13.20
C ASP A 121 15.87 1.76 -13.90
N VAL A 122 16.27 2.53 -14.92
CA VAL A 122 15.35 3.28 -15.81
C VAL A 122 14.30 2.37 -16.44
N ARG A 123 14.72 1.22 -16.98
CA ARG A 123 13.78 0.24 -17.55
C ARG A 123 12.80 -0.29 -16.50
N ILE A 124 13.29 -0.63 -15.30
CA ILE A 124 12.44 -1.11 -14.21
C ILE A 124 11.36 -0.08 -13.90
N TRP A 125 11.73 1.20 -13.71
CA TRP A 125 10.76 2.23 -13.37
C TRP A 125 9.79 2.52 -14.51
N LEU A 126 10.27 2.57 -15.75
CA LEU A 126 9.39 2.72 -16.92
C LEU A 126 8.38 1.56 -17.03
N ASP A 127 8.83 0.32 -16.84
CA ASP A 127 7.95 -0.86 -16.83
C ASP A 127 6.91 -0.77 -15.69
N ARG A 128 7.29 -0.23 -14.53
CA ARG A 128 6.39 -0.02 -13.38
C ARG A 128 5.37 1.09 -13.64
N VAL A 129 5.78 2.21 -14.22
CA VAL A 129 4.89 3.31 -14.64
C VAL A 129 3.85 2.78 -15.62
N HIS A 130 4.28 2.07 -16.66
CA HIS A 130 3.36 1.47 -17.65
C HIS A 130 2.43 0.44 -17.03
N HIS A 131 2.94 -0.39 -16.13
CA HIS A 131 2.11 -1.37 -15.45
C HIS A 131 1.03 -0.67 -14.62
N GLN A 132 1.38 0.34 -13.82
CA GLN A 132 0.44 1.09 -13.00
C GLN A 132 -0.67 1.76 -13.84
N ILE A 133 -0.30 2.45 -14.92
CA ILE A 133 -1.27 3.11 -15.81
C ILE A 133 -2.24 2.09 -16.41
N ARG A 134 -1.73 0.95 -16.90
CA ARG A 134 -2.57 -0.12 -17.46
C ARG A 134 -3.46 -0.79 -16.42
N GLU A 135 -2.99 -0.96 -15.19
CA GLU A 135 -3.82 -1.50 -14.12
C GLU A 135 -4.96 -0.52 -13.76
N MET A 136 -4.68 0.78 -13.70
CA MET A 136 -5.72 1.80 -13.47
C MET A 136 -6.76 1.82 -14.61
N ASP A 137 -6.33 1.69 -15.87
CA ASP A 137 -7.23 1.62 -17.02
C ASP A 137 -8.09 0.33 -17.03
N ARG A 138 -7.50 -0.82 -16.66
CA ARG A 138 -8.22 -2.09 -16.49
C ARG A 138 -9.23 -2.05 -15.34
N GLU A 139 -8.92 -1.35 -14.25
CA GLU A 139 -9.85 -1.14 -13.15
C GLU A 139 -11.10 -0.37 -13.61
N ILE A 140 -10.94 0.60 -14.52
CA ILE A 140 -12.07 1.29 -15.15
C ILE A 140 -12.92 0.30 -15.93
N ASP A 141 -12.33 -0.52 -16.80
CA ASP A 141 -13.11 -1.49 -17.58
C ASP A 141 -13.81 -2.52 -16.70
N ARG A 142 -13.21 -2.89 -15.57
CA ARG A 142 -13.77 -3.90 -14.66
C ARG A 142 -14.87 -3.36 -13.75
N TYR A 143 -14.73 -2.14 -13.25
CA TYR A 143 -15.59 -1.60 -12.20
C TYR A 143 -16.45 -0.43 -12.66
N ALA A 144 -16.05 0.30 -13.69
CA ALA A 144 -16.84 1.39 -14.26
C ALA A 144 -16.84 1.38 -15.80
N PRO A 145 -17.20 0.26 -16.46
CA PRO A 145 -17.17 0.16 -17.93
C PRO A 145 -18.07 1.19 -18.62
N TRP A 146 -19.12 1.68 -17.95
CA TRP A 146 -19.99 2.75 -18.45
C TRP A 146 -19.25 4.05 -18.77
N LEU A 147 -18.09 4.32 -18.14
CA LEU A 147 -17.30 5.53 -18.42
C LEU A 147 -16.85 5.59 -19.90
N ARG A 148 -16.67 4.43 -20.54
CA ARG A 148 -16.32 4.35 -21.97
C ARG A 148 -17.47 4.79 -22.87
N LEU A 149 -18.70 4.83 -22.36
CA LEU A 149 -19.91 5.18 -23.10
C LEU A 149 -20.26 6.67 -22.99
N TRP A 150 -19.70 7.41 -22.02
CA TRP A 150 -19.95 8.85 -21.90
C TRP A 150 -19.57 9.64 -23.16
N PRO A 151 -18.38 9.43 -23.78
CA PRO A 151 -18.01 10.16 -24.98
C PRO A 151 -18.82 9.76 -26.23
N THR A 152 -19.54 8.63 -26.19
CA THR A 152 -20.31 8.10 -27.32
C THR A 152 -21.80 8.42 -27.24
N ALA A 153 -22.23 9.17 -26.21
CA ALA A 153 -23.62 9.54 -26.02
C ALA A 153 -24.17 10.34 -27.23
N PRO A 154 -25.28 9.91 -27.86
CA PRO A 154 -25.95 10.68 -28.89
C PRO A 154 -26.43 12.04 -28.36
N GLU A 155 -26.44 13.06 -29.22
CA GLU A 155 -26.86 14.42 -28.87
C GLU A 155 -28.28 14.46 -28.26
N SER A 156 -29.17 13.57 -28.73
CA SER A 156 -30.55 13.44 -28.23
C SER A 156 -30.63 13.06 -26.75
N VAL A 157 -29.61 12.42 -26.20
CA VAL A 157 -29.53 11.99 -24.79
C VAL A 157 -28.40 12.69 -24.02
N ALA A 158 -27.79 13.74 -24.56
CA ALA A 158 -26.69 14.46 -23.91
C ALA A 158 -27.05 15.08 -22.53
N ALA A 159 -28.32 15.43 -22.32
CA ALA A 159 -28.80 15.87 -21.00
C ALA A 159 -28.91 14.70 -20.02
N LEU A 160 -29.44 13.56 -20.47
CA LEU A 160 -29.53 12.33 -19.69
C LEU A 160 -28.13 11.81 -19.30
N ALA A 161 -27.18 11.80 -20.23
CA ALA A 161 -25.80 11.37 -19.96
C ALA A 161 -25.16 12.20 -18.83
N ARG A 162 -25.32 13.54 -18.85
CA ARG A 162 -24.83 14.41 -17.78
C ARG A 162 -25.49 14.15 -16.43
N GLU A 163 -26.80 13.93 -16.41
CA GLU A 163 -27.50 13.55 -15.17
C GLU A 163 -27.00 12.22 -14.61
N LEU A 164 -26.73 11.23 -15.47
CA LEU A 164 -26.22 9.91 -15.06
C LEU A 164 -24.78 9.98 -14.56
N GLU A 165 -23.95 10.83 -15.16
CA GLU A 165 -22.58 11.10 -14.70
C GLU A 165 -22.58 11.67 -13.26
N GLU A 166 -23.53 12.55 -12.93
CA GLU A 166 -23.71 13.07 -11.56
C GLU A 166 -24.18 11.99 -10.56
N ILE A 167 -24.98 11.02 -11.02
CA ILE A 167 -25.45 9.89 -10.18
C ILE A 167 -24.31 8.90 -9.89
N LEU A 168 -23.44 8.69 -10.89
CA LEU A 168 -22.36 7.70 -10.91
C LEU A 168 -20.96 8.35 -10.94
N PRO A 169 -20.61 9.19 -9.95
CA PRO A 169 -19.28 9.78 -9.90
C PRO A 169 -18.25 8.70 -9.57
N LEU A 170 -17.05 8.82 -10.15
CA LEU A 170 -15.90 7.95 -9.84
C LEU A 170 -15.52 7.93 -8.34
N SER A 171 -15.87 9.00 -7.61
CA SER A 171 -15.65 9.12 -6.16
C SER A 171 -16.68 8.40 -5.30
N MET A 172 -17.70 7.75 -5.89
CA MET A 172 -18.69 7.02 -5.12
C MET A 172 -18.06 5.86 -4.33
N ARG A 173 -18.55 5.63 -3.12
CA ARG A 173 -18.11 4.52 -2.26
C ARG A 173 -18.65 3.20 -2.78
N LEU A 174 -17.87 2.14 -2.57
CA LEU A 174 -18.26 0.78 -2.94
C LEU A 174 -19.58 0.37 -2.24
N SER A 175 -19.76 0.77 -0.98
CA SER A 175 -20.97 0.49 -0.19
C SER A 175 -22.22 1.23 -0.69
N GLU A 176 -22.08 2.35 -1.40
CA GLU A 176 -23.18 3.10 -2.01
C GLU A 176 -23.49 2.68 -3.45
N SER A 177 -22.62 1.87 -4.05
CA SER A 177 -22.61 1.66 -5.50
C SER A 177 -23.90 1.04 -6.04
N SER A 178 -24.46 0.03 -5.36
CA SER A 178 -25.70 -0.63 -5.79
C SER A 178 -26.90 0.33 -5.79
N ASP A 179 -27.05 1.13 -4.72
CA ASP A 179 -28.13 2.13 -4.64
C ASP A 179 -28.01 3.21 -5.73
N ARG A 180 -26.80 3.60 -6.12
CA ARG A 180 -26.55 4.57 -7.18
C ARG A 180 -26.80 3.98 -8.57
N ILE A 181 -26.34 2.76 -8.82
CA ILE A 181 -26.59 2.05 -10.07
C ILE A 181 -28.09 1.82 -10.26
N GLU A 182 -28.82 1.47 -9.19
CA GLU A 182 -30.27 1.32 -9.27
C GLU A 182 -30.99 2.64 -9.60
N LYS A 183 -30.56 3.76 -9.01
CA LYS A 183 -31.08 5.10 -9.38
C LYS A 183 -30.81 5.41 -10.86
N ALA A 184 -29.62 5.07 -11.37
CA ALA A 184 -29.27 5.25 -12.77
C ALA A 184 -30.18 4.39 -13.68
N ARG A 185 -30.44 3.13 -13.32
CA ARG A 185 -31.37 2.24 -14.06
C ARG A 185 -32.78 2.80 -14.11
N ILE A 186 -33.32 3.27 -12.99
CA ILE A 186 -34.65 3.89 -12.92
C ILE A 186 -34.72 5.12 -13.84
N ARG A 187 -33.67 5.94 -13.84
CA ARG A 187 -33.60 7.16 -14.67
C ARG A 187 -33.49 6.86 -16.17
N LEU A 188 -32.79 5.79 -16.54
CA LEU A 188 -32.72 5.30 -17.92
C LEU A 188 -34.09 4.81 -18.39
N ALA A 189 -34.79 4.04 -17.56
CA ALA A 189 -36.10 3.47 -17.88
C ALA A 189 -37.21 4.54 -18.05
N SER A 190 -37.03 5.74 -17.52
CA SER A 190 -38.03 6.82 -17.64
C SER A 190 -37.91 7.65 -18.93
N GLY A 191 -36.88 7.43 -19.75
CA GLY A 191 -36.68 8.14 -21.01
C GLY A 191 -37.47 7.54 -22.16
N ASP A 192 -38.10 8.38 -22.98
CA ASP A 192 -38.61 7.99 -24.30
C ASP A 192 -37.45 8.08 -25.29
N VAL A 193 -36.85 6.94 -25.64
CA VAL A 193 -35.66 6.85 -26.52
C VAL A 193 -35.91 5.92 -27.69
N ASP A 194 -35.39 6.29 -28.87
CA ASP A 194 -35.48 5.50 -30.10
C ASP A 194 -34.15 5.48 -30.86
N GLY A 195 -34.03 4.56 -31.82
CA GLY A 195 -32.85 4.44 -32.69
C GLY A 195 -31.53 4.33 -31.93
N GLU A 196 -30.56 5.15 -32.31
CA GLU A 196 -29.21 5.20 -31.71
C GLU A 196 -29.24 5.50 -30.20
N ALA A 197 -30.23 6.27 -29.73
CA ALA A 197 -30.38 6.57 -28.29
C ALA A 197 -30.81 5.32 -27.50
N ALA A 198 -31.67 4.48 -28.08
CA ALA A 198 -32.07 3.22 -27.46
C ALA A 198 -30.89 2.25 -27.41
N GLU A 199 -30.12 2.12 -28.50
CA GLU A 199 -28.92 1.27 -28.55
C GLU A 199 -27.86 1.70 -27.51
N TRP A 200 -27.63 3.01 -27.36
CA TRP A 200 -26.73 3.54 -26.33
C TRP A 200 -27.23 3.26 -24.92
N CYS A 201 -28.54 3.43 -24.66
CA CYS A 201 -29.13 3.12 -23.35
C CYS A 201 -29.01 1.62 -23.01
N ASP A 202 -29.23 0.73 -23.98
CA ASP A 202 -29.09 -0.72 -23.80
C ASP A 202 -27.64 -1.11 -23.49
N ALA A 203 -26.68 -0.54 -24.23
CA ALA A 203 -25.25 -0.74 -23.97
C ALA A 203 -24.85 -0.24 -22.58
N LEU A 204 -25.40 0.91 -22.16
CA LEU A 204 -25.18 1.47 -20.84
C LEU A 204 -25.75 0.60 -19.73
N LEU A 205 -26.97 0.09 -19.87
CA LEU A 205 -27.56 -0.86 -18.91
C LEU A 205 -26.69 -2.11 -18.75
N ALA A 206 -26.20 -2.68 -19.86
CA ALA A 206 -25.30 -3.83 -19.81
C ALA A 206 -23.98 -3.52 -19.09
N ALA A 207 -23.40 -2.33 -19.32
CA ALA A 207 -22.19 -1.88 -18.63
C ALA A 207 -22.43 -1.65 -17.13
N LEU A 208 -23.58 -1.08 -16.75
CA LEU A 208 -23.98 -0.92 -15.35
C LEU A 208 -24.09 -2.27 -14.64
N ASP A 209 -24.72 -3.26 -15.28
CA ASP A 209 -24.85 -4.62 -14.73
C ASP A 209 -23.48 -5.34 -14.62
N GLU A 210 -22.54 -5.06 -15.51
CA GLU A 210 -21.17 -5.57 -15.42
C GLU A 210 -20.41 -4.96 -14.25
N GLY A 211 -20.39 -3.63 -14.14
CA GLY A 211 -19.69 -2.99 -13.03
C GLY A 211 -20.33 -3.29 -11.67
N GLU A 212 -21.66 -3.39 -11.57
CA GLU A 212 -22.32 -3.81 -10.32
C GLU A 212 -21.90 -5.22 -9.88
N ARG A 213 -21.84 -6.18 -10.81
CA ARG A 213 -21.30 -7.52 -10.51
C ARG A 213 -19.84 -7.47 -10.06
N GLY A 214 -19.04 -6.60 -10.69
CA GLY A 214 -17.66 -6.33 -10.29
C GLY A 214 -17.56 -5.80 -8.86
N HIS A 215 -18.39 -4.82 -8.51
CA HIS A 215 -18.47 -4.23 -7.18
C HIS A 215 -18.88 -5.24 -6.11
N GLU A 216 -19.96 -5.98 -6.36
CA GLU A 216 -20.46 -6.98 -5.41
C GLU A 216 -19.42 -8.07 -5.18
N SER A 217 -18.75 -8.54 -6.25
CA SER A 217 -17.67 -9.51 -6.15
C SER A 217 -16.49 -8.99 -5.33
N LEU A 218 -16.03 -7.77 -5.60
CA LEU A 218 -14.91 -7.16 -4.89
C LEU A 218 -15.23 -7.01 -3.40
N ARG A 219 -16.40 -6.45 -3.08
CA ARG A 219 -16.84 -6.25 -1.69
C ARG A 219 -16.94 -7.59 -0.95
N ARG A 220 -17.53 -8.61 -1.58
CA ARG A 220 -17.66 -9.95 -1.01
C ARG A 220 -16.30 -10.58 -0.72
N GLU A 221 -15.34 -10.43 -1.64
CA GLU A 221 -13.99 -10.94 -1.47
C GLU A 221 -13.26 -10.21 -0.33
N LEU A 222 -13.33 -8.88 -0.28
CA LEU A 222 -12.72 -8.09 0.80
C LEU A 222 -13.26 -8.47 2.18
N VAL A 223 -14.59 -8.54 2.32
CA VAL A 223 -15.23 -8.93 3.59
C VAL A 223 -14.86 -10.37 3.96
N GLY A 224 -14.90 -11.30 3.02
CA GLY A 224 -14.52 -12.70 3.28
C GLY A 224 -13.05 -12.86 3.69
N ARG A 225 -12.13 -12.07 3.11
CA ARG A 225 -10.72 -12.05 3.53
C ARG A 225 -10.52 -11.41 4.89
N ALA A 226 -11.33 -10.41 5.24
CA ALA A 226 -11.30 -9.84 6.57
C ALA A 226 -11.76 -10.85 7.63
N GLU A 227 -12.86 -11.57 7.38
CA GLU A 227 -13.36 -12.64 8.26
C GLU A 227 -12.32 -13.76 8.44
N GLU A 228 -11.70 -14.22 7.35
CA GLU A 228 -10.64 -15.24 7.40
C GLU A 228 -9.40 -14.75 8.17
N ALA A 229 -8.98 -13.50 7.97
CA ALA A 229 -7.86 -12.92 8.69
C ALA A 229 -8.16 -12.78 10.20
N GLU A 230 -9.38 -12.39 10.56
CA GLU A 230 -9.83 -12.31 11.96
C GLU A 230 -9.88 -13.69 12.62
N GLU A 231 -10.46 -14.70 11.95
CA GLU A 231 -10.52 -16.07 12.47
C GLU A 231 -9.11 -16.63 12.71
N ASN A 232 -8.20 -16.43 11.75
CA ASN A 232 -6.82 -16.89 11.88
C ASN A 232 -6.04 -16.14 12.98
N ALA A 233 -6.27 -14.83 13.15
CA ALA A 233 -5.60 -14.05 14.19
C ALA A 233 -6.11 -14.42 15.58
N LEU A 234 -7.43 -14.45 15.77
CA LEU A 234 -8.07 -14.71 17.06
C LEU A 234 -8.04 -16.18 17.45
N GLY A 235 -7.83 -17.08 16.49
CA GLY A 235 -7.66 -18.52 16.71
C GLY A 235 -6.26 -18.92 17.20
N MET A 236 -5.29 -18.00 17.24
CA MET A 236 -3.98 -18.27 17.83
C MET A 236 -4.07 -18.28 19.35
N ASP A 237 -3.66 -19.40 19.95
CA ASP A 237 -3.57 -19.57 21.41
C ASP A 237 -2.13 -19.28 21.86
N PHE A 238 -1.95 -18.16 22.58
CA PHE A 238 -0.66 -17.78 23.16
C PHE A 238 -0.44 -18.35 24.58
N GLU A 239 -1.47 -18.90 25.24
CA GLU A 239 -1.42 -19.29 26.65
C GLU A 239 -0.32 -20.33 26.92
N TRP A 240 -0.13 -21.28 26.02
CA TRP A 240 0.83 -22.37 26.19
C TRP A 240 2.29 -21.94 25.95
N LEU A 241 2.53 -20.80 25.30
CA LEU A 241 3.85 -20.18 25.15
C LEU A 241 4.21 -19.28 26.35
N TYR A 242 3.27 -19.07 27.27
CA TYR A 242 3.43 -18.18 28.41
C TYR A 242 3.90 -18.93 29.67
N ASP A 243 5.05 -18.52 30.19
CA ASP A 243 5.55 -18.99 31.48
C ASP A 243 4.81 -18.26 32.61
N ARG A 244 3.85 -18.93 33.25
CA ARG A 244 3.06 -18.34 34.36
C ARG A 244 3.89 -18.01 35.60
N GLN A 245 5.04 -18.66 35.78
CA GLN A 245 5.90 -18.42 36.94
C GLN A 245 6.75 -17.16 36.74
N LEU A 246 7.38 -17.03 35.56
CA LEU A 246 8.19 -15.87 35.21
C LEU A 246 7.38 -14.70 34.65
N ARG A 247 6.13 -14.97 34.24
CA ARG A 247 5.18 -14.03 33.63
C ARG A 247 5.69 -13.45 32.31
N LEU A 248 6.46 -14.24 31.58
CA LEU A 248 7.09 -13.90 30.30
C LEU A 248 6.78 -15.00 29.27
N PHE A 249 6.91 -14.67 27.99
CA PHE A 249 6.84 -15.67 26.94
C PHE A 249 8.16 -16.39 26.76
N TYR A 250 8.11 -17.69 26.50
CA TYR A 250 9.25 -18.41 25.92
C TYR A 250 9.56 -17.89 24.52
N ILE A 251 10.78 -18.09 24.03
CA ILE A 251 11.12 -17.71 22.65
C ILE A 251 10.28 -18.50 21.64
N GLY A 252 10.11 -19.79 21.91
CA GLY A 252 9.30 -20.66 21.09
C GLY A 252 9.41 -22.11 21.51
N TYR A 253 8.71 -22.96 20.76
CA TYR A 253 8.66 -24.39 20.94
C TYR A 253 9.39 -25.10 19.80
N ASN A 254 10.31 -26.01 20.13
CA ASN A 254 10.97 -26.84 19.14
C ASN A 254 10.20 -28.16 18.95
N LEU A 255 9.52 -28.31 17.82
CA LEU A 255 8.72 -29.52 17.53
C LEU A 255 9.60 -30.75 17.31
N SER A 256 10.84 -30.57 16.85
CA SER A 256 11.74 -31.71 16.60
C SER A 256 12.31 -32.27 17.91
N ALA A 257 12.44 -31.43 18.93
CA ALA A 257 12.93 -31.81 20.26
C ALA A 257 11.80 -32.01 21.28
N ASP A 258 10.56 -31.66 20.93
CA ASP A 258 9.39 -31.66 21.81
C ASP A 258 9.64 -30.87 23.10
N GLN A 259 10.26 -29.70 22.96
CA GLN A 259 10.78 -28.94 24.09
C GLN A 259 10.53 -27.44 23.91
N MET A 260 10.15 -26.79 25.01
CA MET A 260 10.10 -25.34 25.10
C MET A 260 11.51 -24.74 25.19
N ASP A 261 11.71 -23.56 24.60
CA ASP A 261 12.99 -22.86 24.72
C ASP A 261 13.32 -22.58 26.21
N SER A 262 14.60 -22.59 26.54
CA SER A 262 15.05 -22.26 27.90
C SER A 262 15.05 -20.75 28.19
N HIS A 263 14.97 -19.93 27.15
CA HIS A 263 14.99 -18.47 27.24
C HIS A 263 13.59 -17.87 27.05
N HIS A 264 13.47 -16.61 27.43
CA HIS A 264 12.23 -15.85 27.42
C HIS A 264 12.43 -14.49 26.79
N TYR A 265 11.40 -13.97 26.14
CA TYR A 265 11.37 -12.58 25.71
C TYR A 265 11.12 -11.69 26.93
N ASP A 266 12.17 -11.01 27.36
CA ASP A 266 12.21 -10.32 28.64
C ASP A 266 12.36 -8.80 28.52
N LEU A 267 12.48 -8.22 27.32
CA LEU A 267 12.63 -6.78 27.12
C LEU A 267 11.44 -6.15 26.41
N LEU A 268 11.08 -4.93 26.82
CA LEU A 268 10.03 -4.15 26.17
C LEU A 268 10.47 -3.61 24.80
N ALA A 269 11.74 -3.22 24.67
CA ALA A 269 12.33 -2.83 23.39
C ALA A 269 12.74 -4.07 22.60
N SER A 270 11.74 -4.77 22.09
CA SER A 270 11.88 -5.96 21.24
C SER A 270 10.69 -6.03 20.28
N GLU A 271 10.89 -6.75 19.18
CA GLU A 271 9.88 -7.23 18.25
C GLU A 271 8.78 -8.07 18.95
N ALA A 272 9.11 -8.75 20.04
CA ALA A 272 8.18 -9.58 20.83
C ALA A 272 7.08 -8.78 21.54
N ARG A 273 7.21 -7.45 21.62
CA ARG A 273 6.20 -6.60 22.25
C ARG A 273 4.85 -6.66 21.54
N ILE A 274 4.83 -6.94 20.22
CA ILE A 274 3.57 -7.13 19.49
C ILE A 274 2.85 -8.39 19.99
N ALA A 275 3.55 -9.53 20.08
CA ALA A 275 2.98 -10.77 20.60
C ALA A 275 2.41 -10.55 22.01
N SER A 276 3.18 -9.84 22.84
CA SER A 276 2.79 -9.46 24.19
C SER A 276 1.49 -8.65 24.22
N PHE A 277 1.37 -7.66 23.34
CA PHE A 277 0.19 -6.80 23.25
C PHE A 277 -1.04 -7.57 22.76
N ILE A 278 -0.90 -8.35 21.68
CA ILE A 278 -1.98 -9.15 21.09
C ILE A 278 -2.51 -10.19 22.09
N ALA A 279 -1.64 -10.95 22.74
CA ALA A 279 -2.05 -11.96 23.72
C ALA A 279 -2.77 -11.35 24.93
N ILE A 280 -2.38 -10.14 25.37
CA ILE A 280 -3.10 -9.41 26.41
C ILE A 280 -4.47 -8.95 25.91
N ALA A 281 -4.55 -8.44 24.68
CA ALA A 281 -5.79 -7.94 24.09
C ALA A 281 -6.82 -9.06 23.86
N GLN A 282 -6.36 -10.26 23.47
CA GLN A 282 -7.19 -11.46 23.34
C GLN A 282 -7.64 -12.03 24.70
N GLY A 283 -6.87 -11.78 25.76
CA GLY A 283 -7.13 -12.29 27.11
C GLY A 283 -6.41 -13.60 27.42
N ASP A 284 -5.55 -14.09 26.53
CA ASP A 284 -4.74 -15.30 26.71
C ASP A 284 -3.77 -15.17 27.89
N VAL A 285 -3.22 -13.96 28.09
CA VAL A 285 -2.27 -13.66 29.17
C VAL A 285 -2.68 -12.43 29.99
N PRO A 286 -2.35 -12.39 31.29
CA PRO A 286 -2.73 -11.27 32.14
C PRO A 286 -1.97 -9.99 31.78
N LEU A 287 -2.62 -8.83 31.96
CA LEU A 287 -2.01 -7.50 31.78
C LEU A 287 -0.69 -7.32 32.54
N GLU A 288 -0.52 -8.03 33.66
CA GLU A 288 0.72 -8.05 34.44
C GLU A 288 1.95 -8.38 33.59
N HIS A 289 1.81 -9.22 32.55
CA HIS A 289 2.90 -9.57 31.63
C HIS A 289 3.61 -8.33 31.07
N TRP A 290 2.86 -7.31 30.65
CA TRP A 290 3.41 -6.06 30.09
C TRP A 290 4.36 -5.35 31.07
N PHE A 291 4.09 -5.45 32.37
CA PHE A 291 4.90 -4.84 33.41
C PHE A 291 6.12 -5.68 33.80
N HIS A 292 6.15 -6.97 33.46
CA HIS A 292 7.31 -7.85 33.68
C HIS A 292 8.36 -7.72 32.57
N LEU A 293 8.00 -7.17 31.40
CA LEU A 293 8.96 -6.80 30.37
C LEU A 293 9.96 -5.77 30.91
N GLY A 294 11.24 -6.10 30.82
CA GLY A 294 12.39 -5.32 31.22
C GLY A 294 12.45 -3.97 30.50
N ARG A 295 12.78 -2.94 31.27
CA ARG A 295 12.90 -1.55 30.83
C ARG A 295 14.29 -1.02 31.15
N SER A 296 15.31 -1.80 30.81
CA SER A 296 16.71 -1.39 30.95
C SER A 296 16.95 -0.15 30.12
N ILE A 297 17.49 0.91 30.72
CA ILE A 297 17.67 2.22 30.09
C ILE A 297 19.17 2.50 29.94
N THR A 298 19.54 3.10 28.82
CA THR A 298 20.85 3.65 28.53
C THR A 298 20.75 5.08 28.01
N ASP A 299 21.89 5.78 27.94
CA ASP A 299 22.00 7.07 27.28
C ASP A 299 22.60 6.90 25.88
N VAL A 300 21.92 7.48 24.88
CA VAL A 300 22.42 7.56 23.51
C VAL A 300 22.45 9.03 23.11
N ALA A 301 23.64 9.63 23.20
CA ALA A 301 23.87 11.05 22.87
C ALA A 301 22.89 12.00 23.57
N GLY A 302 22.71 11.84 24.88
CA GLY A 302 21.85 12.68 25.69
C GLY A 302 20.36 12.37 25.58
N ARG A 303 20.00 11.25 24.93
CA ARG A 303 18.61 10.74 24.90
C ARG A 303 18.51 9.44 25.68
N THR A 304 17.48 9.36 26.50
CA THR A 304 17.08 8.14 27.20
C THR A 304 16.60 7.11 26.18
N CYS A 305 17.20 5.92 26.20
CA CYS A 305 16.89 4.82 25.27
C CYS A 305 16.70 3.52 26.05
N LEU A 306 15.63 2.78 25.75
CA LEU A 306 15.48 1.39 26.17
C LEU A 306 16.50 0.52 25.45
N VAL A 307 17.12 -0.39 26.18
CA VAL A 307 18.04 -1.40 25.66
C VAL A 307 17.22 -2.55 25.07
N SER A 308 17.64 -3.02 23.89
CA SER A 308 17.21 -4.27 23.27
C SER A 308 18.34 -5.30 23.33
N TRP A 309 18.13 -6.55 22.91
CA TRP A 309 19.14 -7.60 23.02
C TRP A 309 20.38 -7.32 22.19
N ALA A 310 20.19 -7.04 20.89
CA ALA A 310 21.30 -6.85 19.95
C ALA A 310 21.47 -5.40 19.48
N GLY A 311 20.52 -4.50 19.77
CA GLY A 311 20.50 -3.16 19.17
C GLY A 311 20.12 -3.18 17.68
N SER A 312 19.46 -4.25 17.24
CA SER A 312 19.10 -4.52 15.86
C SER A 312 17.89 -3.69 15.44
N MET A 313 17.89 -3.13 14.23
CA MET A 313 16.83 -2.17 13.86
C MET A 313 15.43 -2.78 13.86
N PHE A 314 15.27 -4.06 13.54
CA PHE A 314 13.94 -4.68 13.58
C PHE A 314 13.33 -4.71 14.99
N GLU A 315 14.12 -4.89 16.05
CA GLU A 315 13.63 -4.91 17.45
C GLU A 315 12.90 -3.58 17.80
N TYR A 316 13.41 -2.47 17.29
CA TYR A 316 12.83 -1.14 17.50
C TYR A 316 11.75 -0.78 16.47
N LEU A 317 12.00 -1.05 15.19
CA LEU A 317 11.22 -0.47 14.09
C LEU A 317 10.16 -1.40 13.50
N MET A 318 10.33 -2.73 13.58
CA MET A 318 9.28 -3.63 13.09
C MET A 318 7.98 -3.41 13.89
N PRO A 319 8.01 -3.28 15.24
CA PRO A 319 6.77 -3.07 15.98
C PRO A 319 6.00 -1.80 15.60
N SER A 320 6.70 -0.72 15.24
CA SER A 320 6.05 0.56 14.92
C SER A 320 5.24 0.54 13.63
N LEU A 321 5.38 -0.51 12.80
CA LEU A 321 4.55 -0.72 11.61
C LEU A 321 3.09 -1.03 11.94
N LEU A 322 2.86 -1.78 13.01
CA LEU A 322 1.53 -2.26 13.43
C LEU A 322 1.08 -1.64 14.76
N PHE A 323 2.05 -1.26 15.59
CA PHE A 323 1.86 -0.72 16.93
C PHE A 323 2.65 0.59 17.05
N ARG A 324 2.03 1.69 16.63
CA ARG A 324 2.68 3.02 16.62
C ARG A 324 3.03 3.46 18.03
N SER A 325 4.29 3.84 18.22
CA SER A 325 4.74 4.49 19.45
C SER A 325 4.35 5.97 19.43
N GLU A 326 3.48 6.38 20.35
CA GLU A 326 3.03 7.76 20.44
C GLU A 326 4.18 8.75 20.69
N PRO A 327 4.19 9.93 20.03
CA PRO A 327 5.21 10.94 20.24
C PRO A 327 5.37 11.32 21.72
N GLY A 328 6.62 11.39 22.19
CA GLY A 328 6.94 11.72 23.57
C GLY A 328 6.93 10.54 24.54
N THR A 329 6.50 9.35 24.12
CA THR A 329 6.64 8.13 24.93
C THR A 329 8.09 7.63 24.99
N LEU A 330 8.42 6.83 26.01
CA LEU A 330 9.75 6.22 26.12
C LEU A 330 10.09 5.32 24.92
N LEU A 331 9.10 4.61 24.35
CA LEU A 331 9.31 3.78 23.15
C LEU A 331 9.65 4.64 21.93
N SER A 332 8.87 5.69 21.65
CA SER A 332 9.13 6.61 20.55
C SER A 332 10.50 7.30 20.67
N GLN A 333 10.88 7.67 21.89
CA GLN A 333 12.21 8.22 22.18
C GLN A 333 13.32 7.18 21.94
N SER A 334 13.11 5.94 22.35
CA SER A 334 14.07 4.84 22.18
C SER A 334 14.27 4.47 20.71
N GLU A 335 13.20 4.41 19.93
CA GLU A 335 13.23 4.17 18.49
C GLU A 335 14.06 5.25 17.77
N SER A 336 13.79 6.52 18.07
CA SER A 336 14.54 7.64 17.51
C SER A 336 16.02 7.63 17.94
N ALA A 337 16.28 7.33 19.22
CA ALA A 337 17.62 7.23 19.76
C ALA A 337 18.42 6.07 19.13
N ALA A 338 17.81 4.92 18.92
CA ALA A 338 18.43 3.76 18.27
C ALA A 338 18.83 4.07 16.82
N ILE A 339 17.96 4.76 16.06
CA ILE A 339 18.26 5.24 14.69
C ILE A 339 19.48 6.17 14.72
N ASP A 340 19.49 7.16 15.63
CA ASP A 340 20.59 8.12 15.72
C ASP A 340 21.90 7.46 16.17
N ALA A 341 21.84 6.43 17.02
CA ALA A 341 22.99 5.62 17.40
C ALA A 341 23.59 4.93 16.17
N GLN A 342 22.77 4.24 15.39
CA GLN A 342 23.24 3.50 14.22
C GLN A 342 23.75 4.42 13.11
N LYS A 343 23.08 5.55 12.85
CA LYS A 343 23.57 6.57 11.90
C LYS A 343 24.95 7.09 12.28
N ARG A 344 25.15 7.40 13.57
CA ARG A 344 26.44 7.88 14.08
C ARG A 344 27.51 6.81 13.97
N PHE A 345 27.20 5.58 14.38
CA PHE A 345 28.10 4.44 14.24
C PHE A 345 28.51 4.23 12.77
N GLY A 346 27.55 4.24 11.85
CA GLY A 346 27.81 4.13 10.41
C GLY A 346 28.73 5.23 9.89
N ALA A 347 28.52 6.48 10.32
CA ALA A 347 29.39 7.61 9.97
C ALA A 347 30.82 7.46 10.54
N GLU A 348 30.95 7.08 11.81
CA GLU A 348 32.24 6.90 12.50
C GLU A 348 33.04 5.74 11.89
N GLN A 349 32.38 4.62 11.59
CA GLN A 349 32.99 3.41 11.03
C GLN A 349 33.07 3.42 9.50
N LYS A 350 32.50 4.45 8.84
CA LYS A 350 32.38 4.55 7.37
C LYS A 350 31.69 3.34 6.74
N VAL A 351 30.62 2.86 7.38
CA VAL A 351 29.76 1.77 6.89
C VAL A 351 28.31 2.26 6.80
N PRO A 352 27.45 1.61 6.00
CA PRO A 352 26.02 1.88 6.02
C PRO A 352 25.43 1.66 7.43
N TRP A 353 24.39 2.43 7.76
CA TRP A 353 23.58 2.21 8.95
C TRP A 353 22.32 1.40 8.58
N GLY A 354 21.55 0.97 9.58
CA GLY A 354 20.39 0.10 9.36
C GLY A 354 20.72 -1.38 9.58
N VAL A 355 21.67 -1.67 10.46
CA VAL A 355 22.07 -3.03 10.82
C VAL A 355 20.88 -3.72 11.48
N SER A 356 20.46 -4.82 10.86
CA SER A 356 19.38 -5.67 11.31
C SER A 356 19.73 -7.13 11.05
N GLU A 357 19.04 -8.06 11.71
CA GLU A 357 19.18 -9.49 11.41
C GLU A 357 18.68 -9.80 9.99
N SER A 358 19.42 -10.64 9.30
CA SER A 358 19.17 -11.06 7.92
C SER A 358 19.60 -12.53 7.77
N GLY A 359 18.88 -13.28 6.94
CA GLY A 359 19.23 -14.67 6.62
C GLY A 359 20.34 -14.85 5.58
N PHE A 360 21.03 -13.76 5.21
CA PHE A 360 22.02 -13.69 4.13
C PHE A 360 23.43 -13.38 4.62
#